data_AF-A0A7W8CE37-F1
#
_entry.id   AF-A0A7W8CE37-F1
#
_cell.length_a   1.000
_cell.length_b   1.000
_cell.length_c   1.000
_cell.angle_alpha   90.00
_cell.angle_beta   90.00
_cell.angle_gamma   90.00
#
_symmetry.space_group_name_H-M   'P 1'
#
loop_
_entity.id
_entity.type
_entity.pdbx_description
1 polymer ?
#
loop_
_entity_poly.entity_id
_entity_poly.type
_entity_poly.pdbx_seq_one_letter_code
_entity_poly.pdbx_strand_id
1 'polypeptide(L)'
;MTDTIGAQYPQPDPRGWLVFHGLPDDLQRAEDSTQHADYLRQLGGIGIGRQWDGDVRVWYFERPVTDAERTLLTHLGYTLPDVLKTRVDYASETLRRRTWPQLETQEVTP
;
A
#
# COMPACT_ATOMS: atom_id res chain seq x y z
N MET A 1 -18.71 -4.47 13.90
CA MET A 1 -17.86 -3.33 13.51
C MET A 1 -16.67 -3.38 14.44
N THR A 2 -15.46 -3.57 13.88
CA THR A 2 -14.22 -3.62 14.65
C THR A 2 -13.71 -2.21 14.82
N ASP A 3 -13.70 -1.67 16.03
CA ASP A 3 -13.24 -0.29 16.27
C ASP A 3 -11.70 -0.14 16.25
N THR A 4 -10.97 -1.23 16.03
CA THR A 4 -9.51 -1.29 16.10
C THR A 4 -8.89 -1.94 14.87
N ILE A 5 -7.68 -1.54 14.52
CA ILE A 5 -6.85 -2.23 13.53
C ILE A 5 -6.44 -3.59 14.12
N GLY A 6 -6.69 -4.67 13.39
CA GLY A 6 -6.31 -6.02 13.78
C GLY A 6 -4.83 -6.29 13.59
N ALA A 7 -4.34 -7.46 14.04
CA ALA A 7 -2.93 -7.83 13.83
C ALA A 7 -2.56 -7.87 12.34
N GLN A 8 -1.32 -7.50 12.03
CA GLN A 8 -0.75 -7.61 10.70
C GLN A 8 -0.61 -9.09 10.32
N TYR A 9 -0.82 -9.42 9.04
CA TYR A 9 -0.50 -10.75 8.53
C TYR A 9 1.03 -11.01 8.54
N PRO A 10 1.47 -12.27 8.71
CA PRO A 10 2.90 -12.62 8.68
C PRO A 10 3.61 -12.11 7.42
N GLN A 11 4.80 -11.53 7.61
CA GLN A 11 5.62 -10.99 6.52
C GLN A 11 6.71 -12.00 6.09
N PRO A 12 7.11 -12.02 4.80
CA PRO A 12 6.59 -11.20 3.71
C PRO A 12 5.24 -11.70 3.16
N ASP A 13 4.24 -10.82 3.09
CA ASP A 13 2.98 -11.10 2.38
C ASP A 13 3.07 -10.63 0.92
N PRO A 14 2.61 -11.42 -0.07
CA PRO A 14 2.67 -11.03 -1.48
C PRO A 14 1.88 -9.76 -1.82
N ARG A 15 0.94 -9.32 -0.98
CA ARG A 15 0.17 -8.08 -1.12
C ARG A 15 0.88 -6.85 -0.52
N GLY A 16 2.01 -7.05 0.17
CA GLY A 16 2.78 -6.00 0.84
C GLY A 16 2.43 -5.83 2.31
N TRP A 17 2.86 -4.72 2.91
CA TRP A 17 2.87 -4.56 4.36
C TRP A 17 1.51 -4.27 4.99
N LEU A 18 0.60 -3.65 4.24
CA LEU A 18 -0.67 -3.15 4.77
C LEU A 18 -1.80 -4.17 4.63
N VAL A 19 -1.60 -5.34 5.24
CA VAL A 19 -2.59 -6.42 5.30
C VAL A 19 -2.81 -6.79 6.75
N PHE A 20 -4.06 -6.65 7.21
CA PHE A 20 -4.45 -6.82 8.60
C PHE A 20 -5.66 -7.75 8.72
N HIS A 21 -5.80 -8.42 9.86
CA HIS A 21 -6.95 -9.29 10.16
C HIS A 21 -8.29 -8.55 10.19
N GLY A 22 -8.28 -7.22 10.30
CA GLY A 22 -9.45 -6.37 10.20
C GLY A 22 -9.08 -4.90 10.32
N LEU A 23 -9.93 -4.02 9.80
CA LEU A 23 -9.80 -2.57 9.88
C LEU A 23 -11.09 -1.97 10.47
N PRO A 24 -11.01 -0.77 11.08
CA PRO A 24 -12.19 0.05 11.34
C PRO A 24 -12.94 0.39 10.06
N ASP A 25 -14.27 0.49 10.13
CA ASP A 25 -15.15 0.65 8.97
C ASP A 25 -14.76 1.85 8.09
N ASP A 26 -14.38 2.97 8.70
CA ASP A 26 -13.93 4.17 7.97
C ASP A 26 -12.62 3.92 7.21
N LEU A 27 -11.69 3.20 7.85
CA LEU A 27 -10.40 2.88 7.27
C LEU A 27 -10.53 1.81 6.18
N GLN A 28 -11.39 0.81 6.38
CA GLN A 28 -11.75 -0.18 5.37
C GLN A 28 -12.34 0.49 4.12
N ARG A 29 -13.30 1.40 4.29
CA ARG A 29 -13.90 2.14 3.17
C ARG A 29 -12.88 2.98 2.41
N ALA A 30 -11.97 3.64 3.12
CA ALA A 30 -10.90 4.42 2.51
C ALA A 30 -9.91 3.53 1.73
N GLU A 31 -9.55 2.37 2.28
CA GLU A 31 -8.68 1.38 1.62
C GLU A 31 -9.34 0.77 0.37
N ASP A 32 -10.63 0.43 0.44
CA ASP A 32 -11.39 -0.12 -0.69
C ASP A 32 -11.51 0.91 -1.84
N SER A 33 -11.79 2.17 -1.50
CA SER A 33 -11.82 3.28 -2.47
C SER A 33 -10.45 3.46 -3.14
N THR A 34 -9.38 3.41 -2.36
CA THR A 34 -8.01 3.52 -2.87
C THR A 34 -7.66 2.34 -3.78
N GLN A 35 -8.05 1.12 -3.40
CA GLN A 35 -7.84 -0.07 -4.22
C GLN A 35 -8.55 0.02 -5.57
N HIS A 36 -9.80 0.49 -5.58
CA HIS A 36 -10.53 0.70 -6.83
C HIS A 36 -9.86 1.75 -7.71
N ALA A 37 -9.43 2.88 -7.14
CA ALA A 37 -8.73 3.92 -7.87
C ALA A 37 -7.39 3.43 -8.45
N ASP A 38 -6.62 2.65 -7.68
CA ASP A 38 -5.35 2.05 -8.14
C ASP A 38 -5.58 1.05 -9.27
N TYR A 39 -6.66 0.27 -9.23
CA TYR A 39 -7.02 -0.64 -10.30
C TYR A 39 -7.37 0.09 -11.60
N LEU A 40 -8.12 1.19 -11.53
CA LEU A 40 -8.42 2.03 -12.70
C LEU A 40 -7.15 2.63 -13.30
N ARG A 41 -6.20 3.09 -12.47
CA ARG A 41 -4.88 3.55 -12.92
C ARG A 41 -4.11 2.45 -13.63
N GLN A 42 -4.12 1.24 -13.08
CA GLN A 42 -3.43 0.08 -13.66
C GLN A 42 -3.97 -0.29 -15.06
N LEU A 43 -5.27 -0.10 -15.30
CA LEU A 43 -5.90 -0.30 -16.62
C LEU A 43 -5.62 0.83 -17.62
N GLY A 44 -4.81 1.84 -17.27
CA GLY A 44 -4.52 2.99 -18.12
C GLY A 44 -5.51 4.14 -17.98
N GLY A 45 -6.41 4.08 -17.00
CA GLY A 45 -7.35 5.14 -16.68
C GLY A 45 -6.71 6.24 -15.82
N ILE A 46 -6.37 7.36 -16.47
CA ILE A 46 -6.09 8.69 -15.87
C ILE A 46 -4.87 8.79 -14.92
N GLY A 47 -3.99 9.75 -15.25
CA GLY A 47 -3.29 10.57 -14.26
C GLY A 47 -1.88 10.13 -13.81
N ILE A 48 -1.48 8.86 -14.00
CA ILE A 48 -0.14 8.41 -13.60
C ILE A 48 0.44 7.46 -14.66
N GLY A 49 1.63 7.77 -15.17
CA GLY A 49 2.34 6.91 -16.11
C GLY A 49 2.93 5.68 -15.41
N ARG A 50 2.68 4.49 -15.97
CA ARG A 50 3.34 3.26 -15.52
C ARG A 50 4.82 3.28 -15.90
N GLN A 51 5.64 2.71 -15.03
CA GLN A 51 7.07 2.56 -15.20
C GLN A 51 7.41 1.07 -15.20
N TRP A 52 8.44 0.70 -15.94
CA TRP A 52 8.97 -0.66 -15.96
C TRP A 52 10.20 -0.73 -15.05
N ASP A 53 10.19 -1.65 -14.09
CA ASP A 53 11.36 -2.01 -13.31
C ASP A 53 12.03 -3.23 -13.95
N GLY A 54 13.23 -3.05 -14.49
CA GLY A 54 13.97 -4.10 -15.20
C GLY A 54 14.56 -5.16 -14.28
N ASP A 55 14.86 -4.80 -13.03
CA ASP A 55 15.56 -5.68 -12.08
C ASP A 55 14.61 -6.74 -11.54
N VAL A 56 13.39 -6.33 -11.18
CA VAL A 56 12.33 -7.24 -10.70
C VAL A 56 11.29 -7.58 -11.76
N ARG A 57 11.45 -7.08 -12.99
CA ARG A 57 10.59 -7.34 -14.16
C ARG A 57 9.11 -7.09 -13.90
N VAL A 58 8.78 -5.93 -13.34
CA VAL A 58 7.39 -5.56 -13.00
C VAL A 58 7.02 -4.17 -13.51
N TRP A 59 5.78 -4.02 -13.97
CA TRP A 59 5.18 -2.71 -14.19
C TRP A 59 4.66 -2.16 -12.87
N TYR A 60 4.97 -0.91 -12.58
CA TYR A 60 4.51 -0.22 -11.37
C TYR A 60 4.12 1.22 -11.67
N PHE A 61 3.48 1.85 -10.72
CA PHE A 61 3.33 3.31 -10.70
C PHE A 61 3.54 3.82 -9.27
N GLU A 62 3.83 5.11 -9.16
CA GLU A 62 3.96 5.79 -7.86
C GLU A 62 2.86 6.81 -7.71
N ARG A 63 2.34 6.94 -6.48
CA ARG A 63 1.45 8.03 -6.10
C ARG A 63 1.78 8.51 -4.69
N PRO A 64 1.30 9.69 -4.27
CA PRO A 64 1.35 10.07 -2.86
C PRO A 64 0.69 8.99 -1.99
N VAL A 65 1.26 8.79 -0.80
CA VAL A 65 0.65 7.97 0.24
C VAL A 65 -0.71 8.57 0.62
N THR A 66 -1.72 7.73 0.83
CA THR A 66 -3.04 8.21 1.31
C THR A 66 -3.04 8.38 2.82
N ASP A 67 -4.00 9.12 3.37
CA ASP A 67 -4.15 9.28 4.81
C ASP A 67 -4.43 7.94 5.52
N ALA A 68 -5.15 7.04 4.86
CA ALA A 68 -5.37 5.67 5.32
C ALA A 68 -4.04 4.89 5.42
N GLU A 69 -3.22 4.95 4.37
CA GLU A 69 -1.91 4.30 4.37
C GLU A 69 -0.96 4.91 5.41
N ARG A 70 -0.98 6.24 5.60
CA ARG A 70 -0.23 6.89 6.68
C ARG A 70 -0.66 6.35 8.04
N THR A 71 -1.96 6.28 8.29
CA THR A 71 -2.52 5.76 9.54
C THR A 71 -2.04 4.32 9.80
N LEU A 72 -2.10 3.49 8.77
CA LEU A 72 -1.70 2.08 8.85
C LEU A 72 -0.18 1.91 9.03
N LEU A 73 0.64 2.68 8.34
CA LEU A 73 2.09 2.64 8.50
C LEU A 73 2.54 3.17 9.87
N THR A 74 1.92 4.24 10.36
CA THR A 74 2.16 4.72 11.74
C THR A 74 1.73 3.69 12.77
N HIS A 75 0.62 2.98 12.54
CA HIS A 75 0.20 1.88 13.40
C HIS A 75 1.23 0.75 13.46
N LEU A 76 1.92 0.46 12.34
CA LEU A 76 3.05 -0.48 12.28
C LEU A 76 4.35 0.06 12.89
N GLY A 77 4.35 1.28 13.43
CA GLY A 77 5.51 1.89 14.09
C GLY A 77 6.46 2.67 13.18
N TYR A 78 6.14 2.85 11.90
CA TYR A 78 6.99 3.62 10.99
C TYR A 78 6.94 5.12 11.29
N THR A 79 8.11 5.77 11.19
CA THR A 79 8.20 7.23 11.18
C THR A 79 8.12 7.72 9.74
N LEU A 80 7.05 8.48 9.44
CA LEU A 80 6.74 8.85 8.06
C LEU A 80 7.30 10.23 7.69
N PRO A 81 7.95 10.37 6.53
CA PRO A 81 8.30 11.69 6.03
C PRO A 81 7.06 12.47 5.57
N ASP A 82 7.18 13.80 5.52
CA ASP A 82 6.13 14.69 5.03
C ASP A 82 5.73 14.36 3.59
N VAL A 83 6.70 14.06 2.74
CA VAL A 83 6.49 13.60 1.36
C VAL A 83 6.84 12.13 1.26
N LEU A 84 5.81 11.28 1.35
CA LEU A 84 5.91 9.83 1.20
C LEU A 84 5.14 9.38 -0.04
N LYS A 85 5.76 8.52 -0.85
CA LYS A 85 5.15 7.88 -2.00
C LYS A 85 4.85 6.42 -1.69
N THR A 86 3.73 5.95 -2.25
CA THR A 86 3.39 4.53 -2.32
C THR A 86 3.76 4.03 -3.72
N ARG A 87 4.63 3.02 -3.76
CA ARG A 87 4.88 2.25 -4.98
C ARG A 87 3.82 1.16 -5.08
N VAL A 88 3.11 1.13 -6.19
CA VAL A 88 2.04 0.17 -6.45
C VAL A 88 2.43 -0.66 -7.66
N ASP A 89 2.45 -1.97 -7.48
CA ASP A 89 2.61 -2.94 -8.56
C ASP A 89 1.56 -4.05 -8.41
N TYR A 90 1.45 -4.91 -9.43
CA TYR A 90 0.44 -5.97 -9.48
C TYR A 90 1.14 -7.30 -9.71
N ALA A 91 1.14 -8.16 -8.69
CA ALA A 91 1.75 -9.49 -8.74
C ALA A 91 0.94 -10.47 -9.61
N SER A 92 -0.36 -10.19 -9.78
CA SER A 92 -1.25 -10.78 -10.78
C SER A 92 -2.24 -9.71 -11.26
N GLU A 93 -3.14 -10.03 -12.19
CA GLU A 93 -4.12 -9.07 -12.73
C GLU A 93 -4.93 -8.34 -11.66
N THR A 94 -5.14 -8.96 -10.50
CA THR A 94 -5.96 -8.40 -9.41
C THR A 94 -5.20 -8.27 -8.09
N LEU A 95 -4.04 -8.91 -7.94
CA LEU A 95 -3.28 -8.88 -6.70
C LEU A 95 -2.39 -7.63 -6.65
N ARG A 96 -2.95 -6.54 -6.12
CA ARG A 96 -2.22 -5.30 -5.83
C ARG A 96 -1.20 -5.55 -4.73
N ARG A 97 0.05 -5.16 -5.00
CA ARG A 97 1.14 -5.09 -4.03
C ARG A 97 1.51 -3.63 -3.81
N ARG A 98 1.70 -3.25 -2.54
CA ARG A 98 2.16 -1.91 -2.16
C ARG A 98 3.45 -2.00 -1.37
N THR A 99 4.41 -1.17 -1.74
CA THR A 99 5.70 -1.03 -1.04
C THR A 99 6.05 0.43 -0.83
N TRP A 100 6.92 0.67 0.13
CA TRP A 100 7.41 2.00 0.48
C TRP A 100 8.94 1.98 0.54
N PRO A 101 9.64 2.10 -0.62
CA PRO A 101 11.10 2.09 -0.66
C PRO A 101 11.77 3.10 0.27
N GLN A 102 11.09 4.23 0.53
CA GLN A 102 11.54 5.27 1.46
C GLN A 102 11.57 4.83 2.94
N LEU A 103 10.92 3.71 3.28
CA LEU A 103 10.81 3.17 4.64
C LEU A 103 11.55 1.83 4.81
N GLU A 104 12.02 1.20 3.73
CA GLU A 104 12.62 -0.15 3.77
C GLU A 104 13.89 -0.26 4.63
N THR A 105 14.56 0.86 4.90
CA THR A 105 15.74 0.90 5.78
C THR A 105 15.40 1.14 7.25
N GLN A 106 14.13 1.37 7.60
CA GLN A 106 13.70 1.53 8.99
C GLN A 106 13.47 0.17 9.62
N GLU A 107 14.12 -0.08 10.76
CA GLU A 107 13.78 -1.21 11.61
C GLU A 107 12.56 -0.85 12.46
N VAL A 108 11.43 -1.49 12.18
CA VAL A 108 10.23 -1.44 13.02
C VAL A 108 10.11 -2.72 13.83
N THR A 109 9.85 -2.58 15.13
CA THR A 109 9.51 -3.72 15.99
C THR A 109 7.99 -3.88 15.94
N PRO A 110 7.46 -5.02 15.45
CA PRO A 110 6.02 -5.26 15.35
C PRO A 110 5.35 -5.41 16.73
#